data_AF-A0A0Q5N041-F1
#
_entry.id   AF-A0A0Q5N041-F1
#
_cell.length_a   1.000
_cell.length_b   1.000
_cell.length_c   1.000
_cell.angle_alpha   90.00
_cell.angle_beta   90.00
_cell.angle_gamma   90.00
#
_symmetry.space_group_name_H-M   'P 1'
#
loop_
_entity.id
_entity.type
_entity.pdbx_description
1 polymer ?
#
loop_
_entity_poly.entity_id
_entity_poly.type
_entity_poly.pdbx_seq_one_letter_code
_entity_poly.pdbx_strand_id
1 'polypeptide(L)'
;MPSDTYEPPAADDGRRSRSSSRGTVVSVVVLALLVPTLGLGGLAWLLSPGPVITTVVDASGRETELDWSEHPGRVDIGVDEVLAGPSLEEGLAEGEAMVVEMKTALTERFSVRWVAPPGDQADIDVTFPVENGWGGESLLQVVNLPTEQTSSVPRTWAEKEAAVAIIGEVAARHGWSEPVFDEERYPQSDADRLEYTGGTTLPEQVIVSGGIEGPTGQWLSFTFQDLSKDDAQGTFAERLAGPEDEGWEPETIALSYGANGLLPESRRAEFERRAEPFAGYPVPEGLEP
;
A
#
# COMPACT_ATOMS: atom_id res chain seq x y z
N MET A 1 -2.14 39.68 57.70
CA MET A 1 -1.83 40.79 56.78
C MET A 1 -2.15 40.32 55.38
N PRO A 2 -2.93 41.11 54.64
CA PRO A 2 -3.47 40.82 53.32
C PRO A 2 -2.55 41.37 52.22
N SER A 3 -2.64 40.81 51.02
CA SER A 3 -2.58 41.55 49.74
C SER A 3 -3.13 40.57 48.70
N ASP A 4 -4.34 40.75 48.17
CA ASP A 4 -4.66 41.70 47.09
C ASP A 4 -3.86 41.37 45.83
N THR A 5 -4.40 41.28 44.63
CA THR A 5 -5.74 41.40 44.03
C THR A 5 -5.48 40.99 42.56
N TYR A 6 -6.54 40.80 41.77
CA TYR A 6 -6.78 41.63 40.57
C TYR A 6 -7.52 40.84 39.48
N GLU A 7 -8.83 40.97 39.52
CA GLU A 7 -9.73 40.76 38.40
C GLU A 7 -10.17 42.17 37.94
N PRO A 8 -9.99 42.50 36.65
CA PRO A 8 -11.07 43.20 35.92
C PRO A 8 -11.00 42.98 34.38
N PRO A 9 -11.85 43.64 33.57
CA PRO A 9 -13.31 43.63 33.64
C PRO A 9 -13.92 43.25 32.27
N ALA A 10 -15.21 42.89 32.27
CA ALA A 10 -16.02 42.99 31.07
C ALA A 10 -16.33 44.47 30.78
N ALA A 11 -16.13 44.90 29.53
CA ALA A 11 -16.65 46.17 29.03
C ALA A 11 -17.19 45.99 27.61
N ASP A 12 -18.49 46.28 27.51
CA ASP A 12 -19.32 46.35 26.33
C ASP A 12 -19.27 47.75 25.71
N ASP A 13 -19.63 47.77 24.43
CA ASP A 13 -20.27 48.81 23.63
C ASP A 13 -19.46 50.03 23.12
N GLY A 14 -19.45 50.19 21.78
CA GLY A 14 -18.66 51.26 21.16
C GLY A 14 -18.67 51.45 19.65
N ARG A 15 -19.76 51.11 18.94
CA ARG A 15 -20.27 51.79 17.73
C ARG A 15 -19.33 52.37 16.64
N ARG A 16 -19.67 51.95 15.41
CA ARG A 16 -19.84 52.73 14.13
C ARG A 16 -18.73 52.67 13.07
N SER A 17 -19.14 52.07 11.95
CA SER A 17 -19.36 52.73 10.64
C SER A 17 -18.46 52.30 9.47
N ARG A 18 -19.07 51.48 8.61
CA ARG A 18 -19.12 51.55 7.12
C ARG A 18 -17.80 51.62 6.34
N SER A 19 -17.56 50.61 5.51
CA SER A 19 -17.79 50.67 4.05
C SER A 19 -17.48 49.28 3.45
N SER A 20 -18.52 48.57 3.00
CA SER A 20 -18.87 48.35 1.58
C SER A 20 -17.96 47.41 0.79
N SER A 21 -18.58 46.29 0.42
CA SER A 21 -18.53 45.64 -0.90
C SER A 21 -17.32 44.73 -1.18
N ARG A 22 -17.45 43.53 -1.76
CA ARG A 22 -18.53 42.89 -2.51
C ARG A 22 -18.51 41.39 -2.21
N GLY A 23 -19.69 40.79 -2.05
CA GLY A 23 -19.84 39.33 -2.05
C GLY A 23 -19.77 38.77 -3.47
N THR A 24 -19.25 37.56 -3.58
CA THR A 24 -19.58 36.66 -4.70
C THR A 24 -20.49 35.57 -4.13
N VAL A 25 -21.72 35.58 -4.61
CA VAL A 25 -22.78 34.62 -4.30
C VAL A 25 -22.51 33.34 -5.09
N VAL A 26 -22.33 32.23 -4.40
CA VAL A 26 -22.43 30.89 -5.00
C VAL A 26 -23.91 30.63 -5.27
N SER A 27 -24.31 30.65 -6.54
CA SER A 27 -25.66 30.29 -6.96
C SER A 27 -25.70 28.80 -7.29
N VAL A 28 -26.29 28.00 -6.40
CA VAL A 28 -26.67 26.62 -6.66
C VAL A 28 -27.98 26.66 -7.45
N VAL A 29 -27.93 26.33 -8.74
CA VAL A 29 -29.12 26.08 -9.56
C VAL A 29 -29.35 24.58 -9.57
N VAL A 30 -30.29 24.10 -8.74
CA VAL A 30 -30.87 22.76 -8.84
C VAL A 30 -31.92 22.81 -9.94
N LEU A 31 -31.61 22.23 -11.10
CA LEU A 31 -32.59 21.97 -12.15
C LEU A 31 -32.85 20.47 -12.22
N ALA A 32 -33.92 20.03 -11.56
CA ALA A 32 -34.46 18.70 -11.70
C ALA A 32 -35.21 18.59 -13.04
N LEU A 33 -34.72 17.75 -13.95
CA LEU A 33 -35.45 17.35 -15.16
C LEU A 33 -35.33 15.84 -15.36
N LEU A 34 -36.47 15.17 -15.16
CA LEU A 34 -36.75 13.76 -15.43
C LEU A 34 -37.03 13.54 -16.92
N VAL A 35 -36.20 12.76 -17.63
CA VAL A 35 -36.58 11.95 -18.83
C VAL A 35 -35.51 10.82 -19.02
N PRO A 36 -35.75 9.71 -19.78
CA PRO A 36 -35.72 8.35 -19.25
C PRO A 36 -34.64 7.44 -19.87
N THR A 37 -34.27 6.38 -19.15
CA THR A 37 -33.74 5.10 -19.68
C THR A 37 -32.80 5.18 -20.90
N LEU A 38 -31.56 5.63 -20.68
CA LEU A 38 -30.44 5.40 -21.60
C LEU A 38 -29.23 4.95 -20.78
N GLY A 39 -28.79 3.72 -21.03
CA GLY A 39 -27.47 3.16 -20.75
C GLY A 39 -26.84 3.45 -19.39
N LEU A 40 -26.90 2.48 -18.47
CA LEU A 40 -26.08 2.42 -17.26
C LEU A 40 -24.55 2.43 -17.50
N GLY A 41 -24.09 2.48 -18.76
CA GLY A 41 -22.67 2.66 -19.10
C GLY A 41 -22.21 4.13 -19.23
N GLY A 42 -23.13 5.10 -19.33
CA GLY A 42 -22.76 6.51 -19.59
C GLY A 42 -22.45 7.35 -18.35
N LEU A 43 -22.89 6.91 -17.17
CA LEU A 43 -22.75 7.67 -15.91
C LEU A 43 -21.47 7.35 -15.13
N ALA A 44 -20.80 6.23 -15.42
CA ALA A 44 -19.50 5.93 -14.82
C ALA A 44 -18.41 6.90 -15.29
N TRP A 45 -18.45 7.31 -16.57
CA TRP A 45 -17.51 8.26 -17.17
C TRP A 45 -17.55 9.69 -16.59
N LEU A 46 -18.65 10.09 -15.93
CA LEU A 46 -18.77 11.41 -15.29
C LEU A 46 -18.17 11.43 -13.87
N LEU A 47 -17.84 10.27 -13.32
CA LEU A 47 -17.27 10.13 -11.97
C LEU A 47 -15.77 9.78 -11.99
N SER A 48 -15.22 9.41 -13.16
CA SER A 48 -13.78 9.24 -13.33
C SER A 48 -13.12 10.62 -13.35
N PRO A 49 -12.09 10.87 -12.53
CA PRO A 49 -11.32 12.10 -12.62
C PRO A 49 -10.76 12.26 -14.05
N GLY A 50 -10.82 13.48 -14.57
CA GLY A 50 -10.34 13.76 -15.93
C GLY A 50 -8.83 13.56 -16.05
N PRO A 51 -8.30 13.35 -17.28
CA PRO A 51 -6.88 13.15 -17.50
C PRO A 51 -6.06 14.35 -17.01
N VAL A 52 -4.87 14.07 -16.48
CA VAL A 52 -3.92 15.11 -16.09
C VAL A 52 -3.19 15.59 -17.35
N ILE A 53 -3.40 16.85 -17.73
CA ILE A 53 -2.79 17.46 -18.91
C ILE A 53 -1.85 18.58 -18.47
N THR A 54 -0.61 18.59 -18.97
CA THR A 54 0.33 19.70 -18.76
C THR A 54 0.69 20.36 -20.09
N THR A 55 0.85 21.69 -20.09
CA THR A 55 1.39 22.40 -21.25
C THR A 55 2.91 22.47 -21.12
N VAL A 56 3.61 21.93 -22.12
CA VAL A 56 5.07 21.93 -22.20
C VAL A 56 5.54 22.78 -23.38
N VAL A 57 6.65 23.49 -23.21
CA VAL A 57 7.27 24.31 -24.26
C VAL A 57 8.52 23.59 -24.74
N ASP A 58 8.60 23.27 -26.02
CA ASP A 58 9.78 22.65 -26.60
C ASP A 58 10.92 23.67 -26.82
N ALA A 59 12.10 23.17 -27.22
CA ALA A 59 13.28 24.01 -27.47
C ALA A 59 13.09 25.07 -28.58
N SER A 60 12.04 24.94 -29.40
CA SER A 60 11.68 25.90 -30.45
C SER A 60 10.67 26.96 -29.97
N GLY A 61 10.22 26.89 -28.71
CA GLY A 61 9.22 27.78 -28.14
C GLY A 61 7.78 27.39 -28.46
N ARG A 62 7.54 26.18 -28.98
CA ARG A 62 6.21 25.70 -29.32
C ARG A 62 5.58 25.00 -28.11
N GLU A 63 4.37 25.43 -27.78
CA GLU A 63 3.54 24.79 -26.76
C GLU A 63 2.93 23.48 -27.29
N THR A 64 3.00 22.43 -26.48
CA THR A 64 2.34 21.14 -26.70
C THR A 64 1.65 20.73 -25.41
N GLU A 65 0.46 20.17 -25.51
CA GLU A 65 -0.21 19.54 -24.37
C GLU A 65 0.26 18.09 -24.27
N LEU A 66 0.65 17.68 -23.06
CA LEU A 66 1.06 16.33 -22.73
C LEU A 66 -0.01 15.71 -21.84
N ASP A 67 -0.65 14.65 -22.34
CA ASP A 67 -1.67 13.90 -21.61
C ASP A 67 -1.01 12.76 -20.81
N TRP A 68 -0.94 12.92 -19.50
CA TRP A 68 -0.29 11.96 -18.61
C TRP A 68 -1.05 10.66 -18.45
N SER A 69 -2.34 10.60 -18.83
CA SER A 69 -3.06 9.34 -18.88
C SER A 69 -2.45 8.37 -19.92
N GLU A 70 -1.70 8.87 -20.91
CA GLU A 70 -1.01 8.02 -21.89
C GLU A 70 0.35 7.48 -21.41
N HIS A 71 0.86 7.99 -20.27
CA HIS A 71 2.16 7.59 -19.73
C HIS A 71 2.17 6.08 -19.38
N PRO A 72 3.18 5.31 -19.82
CA PRO A 72 3.18 3.84 -19.68
C PRO A 72 3.57 3.33 -18.28
N GLY A 73 4.19 4.18 -17.46
CA GLY A 73 4.61 3.89 -16.08
C GLY A 73 3.53 4.14 -15.04
N ARG A 74 3.95 4.45 -13.82
CA ARG A 74 3.08 4.90 -12.73
C ARG A 74 3.62 6.19 -12.11
N VAL A 75 2.76 6.94 -11.44
CA VAL A 75 3.12 8.17 -10.74
C VAL A 75 4.15 8.00 -9.62
N ASP A 76 4.18 6.82 -9.00
CA ASP A 76 5.02 6.48 -7.85
C ASP A 76 6.31 5.73 -8.22
N ILE A 77 6.52 5.38 -9.49
CA ILE A 77 7.70 4.63 -9.96
C ILE A 77 8.31 5.30 -11.19
N GLY A 78 9.59 5.68 -11.09
CA GLY A 78 10.29 6.38 -12.18
C GLY A 78 10.54 5.51 -13.41
N VAL A 79 10.52 6.11 -14.60
CA VAL A 79 10.85 5.41 -15.87
C VAL A 79 12.22 4.74 -15.81
N ASP A 80 13.23 5.46 -15.32
CA ASP A 80 14.60 4.92 -15.21
C ASP A 80 14.66 3.76 -14.20
N GLU A 81 13.88 3.82 -13.13
CA GLU A 81 13.79 2.76 -12.12
C GLU A 81 13.14 1.50 -12.70
N VAL A 82 12.05 1.66 -13.46
CA VAL A 82 11.40 0.53 -14.18
C VAL A 82 12.38 -0.10 -15.16
N LEU A 83 13.08 0.71 -15.96
CA LEU A 83 13.95 0.20 -17.00
C LEU A 83 15.24 -0.42 -16.45
N ALA A 84 15.75 0.07 -15.32
CA ALA A 84 16.90 -0.50 -14.63
C ALA A 84 16.55 -1.71 -13.75
N GLY A 85 15.27 -1.84 -13.37
CA GLY A 85 14.75 -2.93 -12.55
C GLY A 85 14.64 -4.27 -13.28
N PRO A 86 14.36 -5.35 -12.52
CA PRO A 86 14.06 -6.65 -13.10
C PRO A 86 12.79 -6.59 -13.93
N SER A 87 12.70 -7.45 -14.95
CA SER A 87 11.43 -7.75 -15.60
C SER A 87 10.43 -8.41 -14.64
N LEU A 88 9.15 -8.44 -15.00
CA LEU A 88 8.13 -9.18 -14.26
C LEU A 88 8.51 -10.64 -14.08
N GLU A 89 9.02 -11.28 -15.13
CA GLU A 89 9.40 -12.68 -15.11
C GLU A 89 10.60 -12.95 -14.19
N GLU A 90 11.60 -12.05 -14.21
CA GLU A 90 12.75 -12.14 -13.31
C GLU A 90 12.37 -11.89 -11.86
N GLY A 91 11.57 -10.85 -11.58
CA GLY A 91 11.10 -10.53 -10.23
C GLY A 91 10.26 -11.66 -9.64
N LEU A 92 9.36 -12.27 -10.42
CA LEU A 92 8.62 -13.46 -9.99
C LEU A 92 9.55 -14.61 -9.61
N ALA A 93 10.48 -14.97 -10.50
CA ALA A 93 11.39 -16.08 -10.27
C ALA A 93 12.30 -15.85 -9.05
N GLU A 94 12.78 -14.61 -8.86
CA GLU A 94 13.61 -14.23 -7.72
C GLU A 94 12.82 -14.22 -6.41
N GLY A 95 11.62 -13.63 -6.41
CA GLY A 95 10.71 -13.63 -5.26
C GLY A 95 10.33 -15.03 -4.80
N GLU A 96 9.97 -15.92 -5.74
CA GLU A 96 9.69 -17.33 -5.43
C GLU A 96 10.91 -18.05 -4.84
N ALA A 97 12.09 -17.86 -5.43
CA ALA A 97 13.32 -18.46 -4.94
C ALA A 97 13.66 -17.98 -3.51
N MET A 98 13.51 -16.68 -3.25
CA MET A 98 13.72 -16.08 -1.94
C MET A 98 12.75 -16.64 -0.89
N VAL A 99 11.45 -16.71 -1.22
CA VAL A 99 10.44 -17.30 -0.31
C VAL A 99 10.75 -18.77 -0.03
N VAL A 100 11.14 -19.57 -1.02
CA VAL A 100 11.53 -20.98 -0.83
C VAL A 100 12.74 -21.10 0.11
N GLU A 101 13.72 -20.23 -0.02
CA GLU A 101 14.91 -20.20 0.83
C GLU A 101 14.55 -19.85 2.29
N MET A 102 13.69 -18.84 2.49
CA MET A 102 13.16 -18.48 3.82
C MET A 102 12.39 -19.64 4.44
N LYS A 103 11.50 -20.29 3.67
CA LYS A 103 10.73 -21.45 4.12
C LYS A 103 11.64 -22.58 4.59
N THR A 104 12.70 -22.85 3.83
CA THR A 104 13.69 -23.87 4.15
C THR A 104 14.42 -23.55 5.46
N ALA A 105 14.96 -22.34 5.60
CA ALA A 105 15.72 -21.94 6.79
C ALA A 105 14.85 -21.90 8.05
N LEU A 106 13.60 -21.41 7.95
CA LEU A 106 12.64 -21.41 9.06
C LEU A 106 12.27 -22.84 9.48
N THR A 107 12.02 -23.74 8.52
CA THR A 107 11.76 -25.16 8.80
C THR A 107 12.95 -25.82 9.48
N GLU A 108 14.19 -25.58 9.02
CA GLU A 108 15.39 -26.15 9.66
C GLU A 108 15.55 -25.66 11.11
N ARG A 109 15.30 -24.37 11.37
CA ARG A 109 15.49 -23.78 12.70
C ARG A 109 14.41 -24.15 13.71
N PHE A 110 13.15 -24.15 13.28
CA PHE A 110 11.98 -24.23 14.16
C PHE A 110 11.16 -25.51 13.97
N SER A 111 11.52 -26.36 13.02
CA SER A 111 10.76 -27.59 12.68
C SER A 111 9.30 -27.31 12.33
N VAL A 112 9.02 -26.12 11.77
CA VAL A 112 7.68 -25.73 11.31
C VAL A 112 7.29 -26.47 10.04
N ARG A 113 5.98 -26.75 9.91
CA ARG A 113 5.38 -27.35 8.72
C ARG A 113 4.62 -26.28 7.95
N TRP A 114 4.92 -26.12 6.66
CA TRP A 114 4.17 -25.28 5.75
C TRP A 114 2.86 -25.95 5.34
N VAL A 115 1.78 -25.19 5.28
CA VAL A 115 0.46 -25.62 4.85
C VAL A 115 0.15 -25.08 3.47
N ALA A 116 -0.72 -25.77 2.74
CA ALA A 116 -1.22 -25.24 1.48
C ALA A 116 -2.17 -24.06 1.78
N PRO A 117 -2.17 -23.01 0.95
CA PRO A 117 -3.18 -21.96 1.02
C PRO A 117 -4.60 -22.54 0.91
N PRO A 118 -5.61 -21.91 1.54
CA PRO A 118 -6.99 -22.38 1.43
C PRO A 118 -7.54 -22.26 0.00
N GLY A 119 -8.43 -23.18 -0.37
CA GLY A 119 -9.19 -23.13 -1.63
C GLY A 119 -8.38 -23.41 -2.90
N ASP A 120 -8.76 -22.75 -3.99
CA ASP A 120 -8.14 -22.77 -5.31
C ASP A 120 -7.10 -21.63 -5.49
N GLN A 121 -6.59 -21.05 -4.39
CA GLN A 121 -5.59 -19.99 -4.45
C GLN A 121 -4.32 -20.34 -5.23
N ALA A 122 -4.01 -21.63 -5.37
CA ALA A 122 -2.90 -22.09 -6.21
C ALA A 122 -3.14 -21.87 -7.72
N ASP A 123 -4.39 -21.67 -8.15
CA ASP A 123 -4.81 -21.54 -9.55
C ASP A 123 -5.22 -20.09 -9.91
N ILE A 124 -5.06 -19.12 -9.00
CA ILE A 124 -5.41 -17.72 -9.23
C ILE A 124 -4.28 -17.00 -10.00
N ASP A 125 -4.65 -16.13 -10.93
CA ASP A 125 -3.70 -15.23 -11.59
C ASP A 125 -2.96 -14.40 -10.55
N VAL A 126 -1.63 -14.47 -10.54
CA VAL A 126 -0.77 -13.75 -9.57
C VAL A 126 -0.33 -12.38 -10.07
N THR A 127 -0.72 -12.03 -11.30
CA THR A 127 -0.34 -10.78 -11.96
C THR A 127 -1.59 -9.99 -12.35
N PHE A 128 -1.60 -8.69 -12.05
CA PHE A 128 -2.77 -7.84 -12.24
C PHE A 128 -2.42 -6.56 -12.99
N PRO A 129 -3.30 -6.08 -13.88
CA PRO A 129 -3.14 -4.76 -14.48
C PRO A 129 -3.20 -3.68 -13.41
N VAL A 130 -2.54 -2.55 -13.68
CA VAL A 130 -2.50 -1.44 -12.75
C VAL A 130 -2.65 -0.11 -13.48
N GLU A 131 -3.30 0.86 -12.84
CA GLU A 131 -3.44 2.22 -13.37
C GLU A 131 -2.15 3.02 -13.16
N ASN A 132 -1.93 4.03 -14.00
CA ASN A 132 -0.75 4.88 -13.97
C ASN A 132 -0.83 6.04 -12.95
N GLY A 133 -2.00 6.26 -12.33
CA GLY A 133 -2.22 7.34 -11.38
C GLY A 133 -2.55 8.71 -12.00
N TRP A 134 -2.60 8.83 -13.32
CA TRP A 134 -3.03 10.03 -14.05
C TRP A 134 -4.31 9.82 -14.87
N GLY A 135 -5.05 8.74 -14.57
CA GLY A 135 -6.33 8.40 -15.21
C GLY A 135 -6.22 7.47 -16.41
N GLY A 136 -5.07 6.80 -16.61
CA GLY A 136 -4.91 5.80 -17.66
C GLY A 136 -4.27 4.50 -17.19
N GLU A 137 -4.14 3.54 -18.11
CA GLU A 137 -3.55 2.22 -17.83
C GLU A 137 -2.02 2.26 -17.88
N SER A 138 -1.39 1.55 -16.95
CA SER A 138 0.05 1.28 -16.98
C SER A 138 0.36 0.04 -17.82
N LEU A 139 1.57 -0.02 -18.38
CA LEU A 139 2.12 -1.25 -18.94
C LEU A 139 2.75 -2.15 -17.88
N LEU A 140 2.99 -1.61 -16.69
CA LEU A 140 3.42 -2.34 -15.52
C LEU A 140 2.31 -3.27 -15.02
N GLN A 141 2.69 -4.24 -14.21
CA GLN A 141 1.76 -5.12 -13.54
C GLN A 141 2.10 -5.24 -12.06
N VAL A 142 1.04 -5.36 -11.27
CA VAL A 142 1.15 -5.76 -9.87
C VAL A 142 1.35 -7.27 -9.82
N VAL A 143 2.18 -7.73 -8.89
CA VAL A 143 2.38 -9.13 -8.57
C VAL A 143 1.92 -9.35 -7.13
N ASN A 144 1.10 -10.36 -6.90
CA ASN A 144 0.77 -10.86 -5.56
C ASN A 144 0.83 -12.39 -5.59
N LEU A 145 1.87 -12.96 -4.99
CA LEU A 145 1.96 -14.41 -4.83
C LEU A 145 1.04 -14.88 -3.68
N PRO A 146 0.56 -16.13 -3.73
CA PRO A 146 -0.19 -16.71 -2.61
C PRO A 146 0.60 -16.64 -1.31
N THR A 147 -0.08 -16.31 -0.22
CA THR A 147 0.54 -16.28 1.11
C THR A 147 0.87 -17.68 1.57
N GLU A 148 2.12 -17.86 1.97
CA GLU A 148 2.65 -19.10 2.53
C GLU A 148 2.47 -19.09 4.05
N GLN A 149 1.94 -20.18 4.62
CA GLN A 149 1.66 -20.26 6.06
C GLN A 149 2.25 -21.52 6.69
N THR A 150 2.57 -21.43 7.98
CA THR A 150 2.91 -22.60 8.79
C THR A 150 1.75 -23.03 9.67
N SER A 151 1.71 -24.32 10.06
CA SER A 151 0.71 -24.83 11.01
C SER A 151 1.05 -24.57 12.48
N SER A 152 2.03 -23.70 12.74
CA SER A 152 2.50 -23.35 14.08
C SER A 152 3.41 -22.13 14.04
N VAL A 153 3.40 -21.35 15.12
CA VAL A 153 4.24 -20.17 15.31
C VAL A 153 5.24 -20.38 16.46
N PRO A 154 6.44 -19.75 16.45
CA PRO A 154 7.32 -19.72 17.60
C PRO A 154 6.68 -18.99 18.80
N ARG A 155 6.83 -19.53 20.01
CA ARG A 155 6.03 -19.11 21.18
C ARG A 155 6.69 -18.01 22.00
N THR A 156 8.01 -17.96 22.00
CA THR A 156 8.74 -16.92 22.74
C THR A 156 9.11 -15.77 21.82
N TRP A 157 9.23 -14.57 22.39
CA TRP A 157 9.68 -13.40 21.64
C TRP A 157 11.08 -13.61 21.05
N ALA A 158 12.00 -14.21 21.82
CA ALA A 158 13.35 -14.51 21.35
C ALA A 158 13.37 -15.46 20.13
N GLU A 159 12.41 -16.38 20.01
CA GLU A 159 12.29 -17.23 18.82
C GLU A 159 11.71 -16.47 17.63
N LYS A 160 10.74 -15.55 17.85
CA LYS A 160 10.22 -14.67 16.79
C LYS A 160 11.32 -13.73 16.27
N GLU A 161 12.13 -13.14 17.15
CA GLU A 161 13.32 -12.35 16.77
C GLU A 161 14.30 -13.18 15.95
N ALA A 162 14.56 -14.43 16.35
CA ALA A 162 15.41 -15.33 15.58
C ALA A 162 14.81 -15.67 14.19
N ALA A 163 13.49 -15.75 14.07
CA ALA A 163 12.82 -15.93 12.78
C ALA A 163 12.95 -14.69 11.89
N VAL A 164 12.75 -13.49 12.44
CA VAL A 164 12.96 -12.22 11.72
C VAL A 164 14.41 -12.09 11.25
N ALA A 165 15.38 -12.46 12.10
CA ALA A 165 16.79 -12.47 11.72
C ALA A 165 17.07 -13.41 10.52
N ILE A 166 16.48 -14.62 10.51
CA ILE A 166 16.59 -15.54 9.37
C ILE A 166 16.00 -14.94 8.10
N ILE A 167 14.81 -14.33 8.19
CA ILE A 167 14.17 -13.68 7.04
C ILE A 167 15.07 -12.55 6.52
N GLY A 168 15.60 -11.71 7.40
CA GLY A 168 16.53 -10.63 7.04
C GLY A 168 17.84 -11.12 6.42
N GLU A 169 18.44 -12.19 6.95
CA GLU A 169 19.64 -12.80 6.39
C GLU A 169 19.43 -13.37 4.98
N VAL A 170 18.26 -13.96 4.71
CA VAL A 170 17.91 -14.42 3.37
C VAL A 170 17.70 -13.22 2.46
N ALA A 171 16.85 -12.26 2.85
CA ALA A 171 16.58 -11.06 2.06
C ALA A 171 17.87 -10.30 1.66
N ALA A 172 18.80 -10.14 2.60
CA ALA A 172 20.09 -9.49 2.33
C ALA A 172 20.92 -10.22 1.27
N ARG A 173 20.82 -11.55 1.12
CA ARG A 173 21.51 -12.30 0.05
C ARG A 173 20.95 -12.00 -1.34
N HIS A 174 19.68 -11.61 -1.41
CA HIS A 174 19.01 -11.16 -2.63
C HIS A 174 19.16 -9.65 -2.84
N GLY A 175 19.87 -8.94 -1.95
CA GLY A 175 20.10 -7.49 -2.06
C GLY A 175 18.92 -6.63 -1.64
N TRP A 176 18.00 -7.19 -0.85
CA TRP A 176 16.83 -6.49 -0.31
C TRP A 176 17.15 -5.76 1.00
N SER A 177 16.22 -4.92 1.46
CA SER A 177 16.37 -4.17 2.71
C SER A 177 16.43 -5.09 3.94
N GLU A 178 16.75 -4.50 5.09
CA GLU A 178 16.52 -5.17 6.37
C GLU A 178 15.01 -5.23 6.69
N PRO A 179 14.55 -6.21 7.50
CA PRO A 179 13.19 -6.25 8.00
C PRO A 179 12.85 -5.06 8.88
N VAL A 180 11.67 -4.47 8.65
CA VAL A 180 11.11 -3.39 9.47
C VAL A 180 9.73 -3.79 9.96
N PHE A 181 9.47 -3.64 11.26
CA PHE A 181 8.15 -3.90 11.84
C PHE A 181 7.14 -2.83 11.43
N ASP A 182 5.87 -3.22 11.28
CA ASP A 182 4.83 -2.28 10.87
C ASP A 182 4.57 -1.19 11.91
N GLU A 183 4.83 -1.45 13.20
CA GLU A 183 4.77 -0.41 14.24
C GLU A 183 5.74 0.75 14.00
N GLU A 184 6.91 0.45 13.41
CA GLU A 184 7.91 1.46 13.10
C GLU A 184 7.56 2.20 11.80
N ARG A 185 7.03 1.48 10.81
CA ARG A 185 6.63 2.03 9.51
C ARG A 185 5.35 2.86 9.59
N TYR A 186 4.40 2.42 10.41
CA TYR A 186 3.07 3.00 10.56
C TYR A 186 2.74 3.18 12.05
N PRO A 187 3.28 4.22 12.71
CA PRO A 187 3.04 4.45 14.13
C PRO A 187 1.54 4.63 14.43
N GLN A 188 1.03 3.85 15.38
CA GLN A 188 -0.36 3.87 15.82
C GLN A 188 -0.46 4.34 17.28
N SER A 189 -1.67 4.73 17.70
CA SER A 189 -1.94 4.96 19.11
C SER A 189 -1.93 3.63 19.88
N ASP A 190 -1.68 3.66 21.19
CA ASP A 190 -1.72 2.45 22.02
C ASP A 190 -3.09 1.76 21.99
N ALA A 191 -4.17 2.54 21.84
CA ALA A 191 -5.53 2.02 21.75
C ALA A 191 -5.73 1.24 20.45
N ASP A 192 -5.37 1.84 19.30
CA ASP A 192 -5.48 1.18 18.00
C ASP A 192 -4.59 -0.06 17.95
N ARG A 193 -3.36 0.04 18.47
CA ARG A 193 -2.44 -1.08 18.51
C ARG A 193 -2.99 -2.24 19.33
N LEU A 194 -3.50 -1.98 20.54
CA LEU A 194 -4.15 -3.01 21.35
C LEU A 194 -5.34 -3.66 20.61
N GLU A 195 -6.16 -2.86 19.92
CA GLU A 195 -7.31 -3.33 19.14
C GLU A 195 -6.90 -4.23 17.96
N TYR A 196 -5.91 -3.81 17.18
CA TYR A 196 -5.53 -4.52 15.95
C TYR A 196 -4.58 -5.68 16.16
N THR A 197 -3.67 -5.60 17.14
CA THR A 197 -2.59 -6.59 17.34
C THR A 197 -2.65 -7.33 18.68
N GLY A 198 -3.48 -6.88 19.63
CA GLY A 198 -3.71 -7.58 20.90
C GLY A 198 -2.67 -7.26 21.98
N GLY A 199 -1.78 -6.30 21.74
CA GLY A 199 -0.77 -5.88 22.73
C GLY A 199 -0.11 -4.55 22.40
N THR A 200 0.39 -3.87 23.43
CA THR A 200 1.08 -2.57 23.32
C THR A 200 2.61 -2.69 23.27
N THR A 201 3.13 -3.89 23.10
CA THR A 201 4.54 -4.13 22.79
C THR A 201 4.63 -5.40 21.95
N LEU A 202 5.61 -5.49 21.05
CA LEU A 202 5.78 -6.67 20.18
C LEU A 202 5.75 -8.02 20.95
N PRO A 203 6.37 -8.17 22.16
CA PRO A 203 6.31 -9.43 22.91
C PRO A 203 4.93 -9.81 23.48
N GLU A 204 4.03 -8.82 23.61
CA GLU A 204 2.67 -8.97 24.14
C GLU A 204 1.63 -9.21 23.06
N GLN A 205 1.94 -8.88 21.80
CA GLN A 205 1.00 -8.95 20.70
C GLN A 205 0.65 -10.37 20.26
N VAL A 206 -0.61 -10.54 19.86
CA VAL A 206 -1.12 -11.71 19.12
C VAL A 206 -0.61 -11.68 17.69
N ILE A 207 -0.60 -10.51 17.05
CA ILE A 207 -0.17 -10.34 15.66
C ILE A 207 1.03 -9.41 15.61
N VAL A 208 2.16 -9.92 15.13
CA VAL A 208 3.36 -9.13 14.86
C VAL A 208 3.64 -9.19 13.37
N SER A 209 3.61 -8.05 12.70
CA SER A 209 3.84 -7.95 11.25
C SER A 209 4.98 -6.98 10.92
N GLY A 210 5.56 -7.19 9.76
CA GLY A 210 6.53 -6.28 9.18
C GLY A 210 6.73 -6.57 7.71
N GLY A 211 7.65 -5.84 7.10
CA GLY A 211 8.00 -6.06 5.71
C GLY A 211 9.43 -5.71 5.36
N ILE A 212 9.77 -6.06 4.13
CA ILE A 212 11.06 -5.90 3.49
C ILE A 212 10.82 -5.30 2.11
N GLU A 213 11.62 -4.32 1.75
CA GLU A 213 11.54 -3.64 0.46
C GLU A 213 12.60 -4.19 -0.49
N GLY A 214 12.16 -4.50 -1.69
CA GLY A 214 12.97 -4.94 -2.82
C GLY A 214 13.04 -3.85 -3.90
N PRO A 215 13.78 -4.13 -5.00
CA PRO A 215 13.91 -3.18 -6.10
C PRO A 215 12.58 -2.99 -6.85
N THR A 216 12.36 -1.78 -7.38
CA THR A 216 11.25 -1.48 -8.31
C THR A 216 9.87 -1.81 -7.73
N GLY A 217 9.64 -1.38 -6.48
CA GLY A 217 8.36 -1.57 -5.79
C GLY A 217 8.03 -3.01 -5.40
N GLN A 218 9.01 -3.92 -5.43
CA GLN A 218 8.89 -5.25 -4.85
C GLN A 218 8.85 -5.18 -3.32
N TRP A 219 8.10 -6.10 -2.71
CA TRP A 219 7.94 -6.17 -1.27
C TRP A 219 7.75 -7.61 -0.81
N LEU A 220 8.13 -7.85 0.44
CA LEU A 220 7.85 -9.07 1.17
C LEU A 220 7.24 -8.66 2.51
N SER A 221 6.11 -9.23 2.88
CA SER A 221 5.56 -9.12 4.23
C SER A 221 5.76 -10.43 5.00
N PHE A 222 5.93 -10.29 6.31
CA PHE A 222 5.91 -11.41 7.23
C PHE A 222 4.96 -11.10 8.39
N THR A 223 4.29 -12.14 8.89
CA THR A 223 3.41 -12.05 10.05
C THR A 223 3.60 -13.24 10.97
N PHE A 224 3.65 -12.99 12.27
CA PHE A 224 3.54 -13.99 13.32
C PHE A 224 2.18 -13.83 14.00
N GLN A 225 1.38 -14.88 13.97
CA GLN A 225 0.10 -14.93 14.67
C GLN A 225 0.15 -15.98 15.78
N ASP A 226 0.01 -15.54 17.03
CA ASP A 226 0.21 -16.36 18.23
C ASP A 226 -0.95 -16.20 19.22
N LEU A 227 -1.98 -17.05 19.09
CA LEU A 227 -3.16 -17.02 19.95
C LEU A 227 -2.87 -17.36 21.42
N SER A 228 -1.66 -17.83 21.76
CA SER A 228 -1.27 -17.95 23.17
C SER A 228 -1.14 -16.59 23.88
N LYS A 229 -1.12 -15.50 23.09
CA LYS A 229 -1.12 -14.11 23.55
C LYS A 229 -2.50 -13.48 23.61
N ASP A 230 -3.53 -14.21 23.17
CA ASP A 230 -4.89 -13.71 23.16
C ASP A 230 -5.41 -13.48 24.58
N ASP A 231 -6.42 -12.63 24.70
CA ASP A 231 -7.05 -12.35 25.97
C ASP A 231 -7.86 -13.56 26.48
N ALA A 232 -8.30 -13.47 27.74
CA ALA A 232 -9.08 -14.54 28.35
C ALA A 232 -10.48 -14.72 27.73
N GLN A 233 -10.93 -13.77 26.90
CA GLN A 233 -12.20 -13.82 26.19
C GLN A 233 -12.05 -14.53 24.84
N GLY A 234 -10.83 -14.65 24.32
CA GLY A 234 -10.54 -15.23 23.01
C GLY A 234 -10.89 -14.27 21.88
N THR A 235 -10.71 -12.97 22.08
CA THR A 235 -11.12 -11.94 21.11
C THR A 235 -10.49 -12.15 19.74
N PHE A 236 -9.18 -12.45 19.68
CA PHE A 236 -8.51 -12.71 18.40
C PHE A 236 -8.87 -14.08 17.83
N ALA A 237 -9.02 -15.10 18.67
CA ALA A 237 -9.48 -16.41 18.23
C ALA A 237 -10.86 -16.35 17.58
N GLU A 238 -11.79 -15.53 18.11
CA GLU A 238 -13.10 -15.29 17.48
C GLU A 238 -12.97 -14.51 16.18
N ARG A 239 -12.15 -13.45 16.16
CA ARG A 239 -11.91 -12.62 14.96
C ARG A 239 -11.37 -13.45 13.79
N LEU A 240 -10.33 -14.23 14.07
CA LEU A 240 -9.60 -15.04 13.08
C LEU A 240 -10.33 -16.35 12.71
N ALA A 241 -11.45 -16.64 13.37
CA ALA A 241 -12.39 -17.69 12.96
C ALA A 241 -13.52 -17.15 12.04
N GLY A 242 -13.45 -15.86 11.67
CA GLY A 242 -14.40 -15.22 10.78
C GLY A 242 -14.40 -15.81 9.36
N PRO A 243 -15.46 -15.57 8.58
CA PRO A 243 -15.57 -16.10 7.21
C PRO A 243 -14.49 -15.59 6.25
N GLU A 244 -13.89 -14.44 6.53
CA GLU A 244 -12.78 -13.89 5.73
C GLU A 244 -11.48 -14.69 5.93
N ASP A 245 -11.33 -15.33 7.10
CA ASP A 245 -10.16 -16.11 7.50
C ASP A 245 -10.43 -17.64 7.42
N GLU A 246 -11.55 -18.06 6.82
CA GLU A 246 -11.91 -19.48 6.74
C GLU A 246 -10.85 -20.28 5.97
N GLY A 247 -10.26 -21.27 6.65
CA GLY A 247 -9.25 -22.16 6.09
C GLY A 247 -7.81 -21.67 6.24
N TRP A 248 -7.58 -20.46 6.73
CA TRP A 248 -6.25 -19.98 7.11
C TRP A 248 -5.82 -20.52 8.47
N GLU A 249 -4.51 -20.63 8.69
CA GLU A 249 -3.96 -21.13 9.95
C GLU A 249 -3.97 -20.04 11.03
N PRO A 250 -4.67 -20.25 12.16
CA PRO A 250 -4.81 -19.22 13.18
C PRO A 250 -3.55 -19.04 14.04
N GLU A 251 -2.57 -19.95 13.95
CA GLU A 251 -1.30 -19.87 14.67
C GLU A 251 -0.13 -20.12 13.71
N THR A 252 0.37 -19.06 13.08
CA THR A 252 1.19 -19.17 11.87
C THR A 252 2.37 -18.21 11.83
N ILE A 253 3.40 -18.59 11.07
CA ILE A 253 4.27 -17.67 10.36
C ILE A 253 3.70 -17.56 8.94
N ALA A 254 3.30 -16.36 8.54
CA ALA A 254 2.87 -16.08 7.18
C ALA A 254 3.95 -15.28 6.43
N LEU A 255 4.18 -15.62 5.16
CA LEU A 255 5.03 -14.88 4.23
C LEU A 255 4.24 -14.56 2.96
N SER A 256 4.28 -13.31 2.52
CA SER A 256 3.70 -12.90 1.24
C SER A 256 4.72 -12.09 0.46
N TYR A 257 4.81 -12.33 -0.84
CA TYR A 257 5.64 -11.58 -1.76
C TYR A 257 4.75 -10.89 -2.80
N GLY A 258 5.14 -9.69 -3.19
CA GLY A 258 4.51 -8.99 -4.30
C GLY A 258 5.37 -7.87 -4.87
N ALA A 259 4.79 -7.18 -5.84
CA ALA A 259 5.38 -6.01 -6.46
C ALA A 259 4.30 -5.07 -6.97
N ASN A 260 4.52 -3.76 -6.87
CA ASN A 260 3.52 -2.76 -7.26
C ASN A 260 3.59 -2.31 -8.72
N GLY A 261 4.61 -2.73 -9.48
CA GLY A 261 4.75 -2.31 -10.87
C GLY A 261 5.98 -2.86 -11.57
N LEU A 262 6.00 -4.17 -11.82
CA LEU A 262 7.03 -4.78 -12.67
C LEU A 262 6.65 -4.71 -14.15
N LEU A 263 7.63 -4.49 -15.01
CA LEU A 263 7.44 -4.43 -16.46
C LEU A 263 7.68 -5.81 -17.07
N PRO A 264 6.68 -6.43 -17.73
CA PRO A 264 6.93 -7.64 -18.53
C PRO A 264 8.00 -7.38 -19.58
N GLU A 265 8.96 -8.30 -19.73
CA GLU A 265 10.07 -8.11 -20.67
C GLU A 265 9.56 -7.95 -22.11
N SER A 266 8.47 -8.67 -22.45
CA SER A 266 7.78 -8.56 -23.74
C SER A 266 7.24 -7.15 -24.05
N ARG A 267 7.05 -6.28 -23.04
CA ARG A 267 6.53 -4.92 -23.16
C ARG A 267 7.62 -3.84 -23.06
N ARG A 268 8.88 -4.20 -22.82
CA ARG A 268 9.99 -3.25 -22.60
C ARG A 268 10.14 -2.22 -23.73
N ALA A 269 10.21 -2.69 -24.98
CA ALA A 269 10.34 -1.79 -26.13
C ALA A 269 9.10 -0.89 -26.37
N GLU A 270 7.91 -1.32 -25.92
CA GLU A 270 6.72 -0.47 -25.95
C GLU A 270 6.77 0.59 -24.85
N PHE A 271 7.20 0.22 -23.65
CA PHE A 271 7.36 1.13 -22.53
C PHE A 271 8.31 2.28 -22.87
N GLU A 272 9.50 1.98 -23.37
CA GLU A 272 10.48 3.00 -23.77
C GLU A 272 9.92 3.98 -24.80
N ARG A 273 9.26 3.46 -25.85
CA ARG A 273 8.65 4.27 -26.90
C ARG A 273 7.53 5.18 -26.36
N ARG A 274 6.70 4.67 -25.43
CA ARG A 274 5.60 5.45 -24.85
C ARG A 274 6.09 6.43 -23.77
N ALA A 275 7.24 6.19 -23.16
CA ALA A 275 7.83 7.09 -22.17
C ALA A 275 8.59 8.26 -22.80
N GLU A 276 9.15 8.08 -24.01
CA GLU A 276 9.95 9.11 -24.71
C GLU A 276 9.30 10.49 -24.79
N PRO A 277 8.00 10.66 -25.11
CA PRO A 277 7.36 11.98 -25.18
C PRO A 277 7.30 12.74 -23.84
N PHE A 278 7.40 12.01 -22.72
CA PHE A 278 7.33 12.55 -21.37
C PHE A 278 8.72 12.84 -20.78
N ALA A 279 9.78 12.34 -21.42
CA ALA A 279 11.14 12.44 -20.92
C ALA A 279 11.60 13.90 -20.79
N GLY A 280 12.16 14.23 -19.63
CA GLY A 280 12.70 15.56 -19.34
C GLY A 280 11.65 16.61 -18.95
N TYR A 281 10.36 16.26 -18.89
CA TYR A 281 9.31 17.12 -18.35
C TYR A 281 9.05 16.83 -16.86
N PRO A 282 8.69 17.84 -16.06
CA PRO A 282 8.29 17.63 -14.67
C PRO A 282 7.07 16.72 -14.58
N VAL A 283 7.18 15.67 -13.77
CA VAL A 283 6.09 14.73 -13.50
C VAL A 283 5.06 15.42 -12.60
N PRO A 284 3.77 15.52 -13.01
CA PRO A 284 2.73 16.11 -12.20
C PRO A 284 2.30 15.16 -11.08
N GLU A 285 1.69 15.74 -10.05
CA GLU A 285 1.03 14.95 -9.01
C GLU A 285 -0.06 14.06 -9.61
N GLY A 286 -0.22 12.87 -9.01
CA GLY A 286 -1.25 11.93 -9.41
C GLY A 286 -2.64 12.40 -8.96
N LEU A 287 -3.65 11.77 -9.53
CA LEU A 287 -5.01 11.87 -9.02
C LEU A 287 -5.04 11.15 -7.66
N GLU A 288 -5.52 11.81 -6.61
CA GLU A 288 -5.70 11.16 -5.31
C GLU A 288 -6.61 9.92 -5.48
N PRO A 289 -6.24 8.76 -4.92
CA PRO A 289 -7.07 7.56 -4.97
C PRO A 289 -8.38 7.69 -4.19
#